data_AF-A0A7S3B5T6-F1
#
_entry.id   AF-A0A7S3B5T6-F1
#
_cell.length_a   1.000
_cell.length_b   1.000
_cell.length_c   1.000
_cell.angle_alpha   90.00
_cell.angle_beta   90.00
_cell.angle_gamma   90.00
#
_symmetry.space_group_name_H-M   'P 1'
#
loop_
_entity.id
_entity.type
_entity.pdbx_description
1 polymer ?
#
loop_
_entity_poly.entity_id
_entity_poly.type
_entity_poly.pdbx_seq_one_letter_code
_entity_poly.pdbx_strand_id
1 'polypeptide(L)'
;GGSVLRGVLIPQIKRQVTLSLLAVGDLLGDSSEYYNNFQLFGYDFLVDADLRVWLCEINSSPAVAEHLLPSLVRSLVSCAIDPACAPIPSLVKTPSDKLAADEEAAAARQEGFELIFAGRSVPQ
;
A
#
# COMPACT_ATOMS: atom_id res chain seq x y z
N GLY A 1 20.55 -1.62 16.18
CA GLY A 1 19.28 -1.28 16.86
C GLY A 1 18.47 -0.40 15.93
N GLY A 2 17.20 -0.74 15.67
CA GLY A 2 16.35 0.03 14.75
C GLY A 2 15.90 1.36 15.34
N SER A 3 15.47 2.31 14.48
CA SER A 3 14.86 3.56 14.93
C SER A 3 13.55 3.31 15.68
N VAL A 4 13.12 4.24 16.54
CA VAL A 4 11.81 4.17 17.22
C VAL A 4 10.68 3.93 16.21
N LEU A 5 10.73 4.64 15.07
CA LEU A 5 9.78 4.45 13.99
C LEU A 5 9.71 2.98 13.53
N ARG A 6 10.84 2.40 13.11
CA ARG A 6 10.86 1.04 12.54
C ARG A 6 10.70 -0.06 13.59
N GLY A 7 11.24 0.15 14.79
CA GLY A 7 11.29 -0.86 15.85
C GLY A 7 10.07 -0.88 16.78
N VAL A 8 9.35 0.24 16.90
CA VAL A 8 8.25 0.39 17.88
C VAL A 8 6.93 0.75 17.20
N LEU A 9 6.93 1.77 16.34
CA LEU A 9 5.69 2.34 15.79
C LEU A 9 5.15 1.53 14.59
N ILE A 10 6.00 1.26 13.59
CA ILE A 10 5.61 0.55 12.37
C ILE A 10 5.00 -0.84 12.66
N PRO A 11 5.51 -1.66 13.60
CA PRO A 11 4.86 -2.93 13.94
C PRO A 11 3.42 -2.76 14.44
N GLN A 12 3.16 -1.72 15.26
CA GLN A 12 1.82 -1.43 15.76
C GLN A 12 0.89 -0.94 14.63
N ILE A 13 1.39 -0.07 13.75
CA ILE A 13 0.67 0.42 12.55
C ILE A 13 0.25 -0.76 11.68
N LYS A 14 1.19 -1.64 11.32
CA LYS A 14 0.91 -2.83 10.49
C LYS A 14 -0.15 -3.71 11.11
N ARG A 15 -0.05 -3.98 12.42
CA ARG A 15 -1.03 -4.77 13.16
C ARG A 15 -2.44 -4.15 13.07
N GLN A 16 -2.57 -2.84 13.23
CA GLN A 16 -3.87 -2.16 13.19
C GLN A 16 -4.47 -2.15 11.78
N VAL A 17 -3.66 -1.92 10.75
CA VAL A 17 -4.09 -2.03 9.34
C VAL A 17 -4.59 -3.44 9.04
N THR A 18 -3.83 -4.47 9.40
CA THR A 18 -4.25 -5.87 9.19
C THR A 18 -5.53 -6.20 9.94
N LEU A 19 -5.63 -5.86 11.23
CA LEU A 19 -6.80 -6.19 12.03
C LEU A 19 -8.07 -5.48 11.56
N SER A 20 -7.97 -4.22 11.15
CA SER A 20 -9.14 -3.48 10.64
C SER A 20 -9.69 -4.10 9.34
N LEU A 21 -8.82 -4.53 8.42
CA LEU A 21 -9.24 -5.23 7.20
C LEU A 21 -9.79 -6.63 7.49
N LEU A 22 -9.15 -7.40 8.38
CA LEU A 22 -9.64 -8.74 8.77
C LEU A 22 -11.01 -8.69 9.44
N ALA A 23 -11.29 -7.65 10.24
CA ALA A 23 -12.56 -7.48 10.92
C ALA A 23 -13.76 -7.31 9.96
N VAL A 24 -13.50 -6.89 8.73
CA VAL A 24 -14.51 -6.73 7.67
C VAL A 24 -14.28 -7.68 6.49
N GLY A 25 -13.37 -8.64 6.60
CA GLY A 25 -12.96 -9.51 5.49
C GLY A 25 -14.14 -10.25 4.84
N ASP A 26 -15.05 -10.76 5.66
CA ASP A 26 -16.25 -11.48 5.20
C ASP A 26 -17.24 -10.58 4.42
N LEU A 27 -17.18 -9.26 4.62
CA LEU A 27 -18.00 -8.27 3.89
C LEU A 27 -17.32 -7.81 2.59
N LEU A 28 -15.99 -7.88 2.52
CA LEU A 28 -15.19 -7.39 1.40
C LEU A 28 -14.95 -8.46 0.33
N GLY A 29 -15.09 -9.74 0.67
CA GLY A 29 -14.77 -10.86 -0.18
C GLY A 29 -15.89 -11.88 -0.23
N ASP A 30 -16.91 -11.62 -1.07
CA ASP A 30 -17.69 -12.72 -1.63
C ASP A 30 -17.02 -13.12 -2.96
N SER A 31 -16.37 -14.28 -2.96
CA SER A 31 -15.69 -14.82 -4.15
C SER A 31 -16.64 -15.22 -5.27
N SER A 32 -17.95 -15.04 -5.08
CA SER A 32 -18.97 -15.20 -6.11
C SER A 32 -19.07 -14.02 -7.09
N GLU A 33 -18.39 -12.91 -6.83
CA GLU A 33 -18.43 -11.75 -7.71
C GLU A 33 -17.57 -11.93 -8.98
N TYR A 34 -18.13 -11.56 -10.14
CA TYR A 34 -17.49 -11.71 -11.46
C TYR A 34 -16.35 -10.71 -11.74
N TYR A 35 -15.89 -9.94 -10.76
CA TYR A 35 -14.89 -8.89 -10.95
C TYR A 35 -13.87 -8.85 -9.80
N ASN A 36 -12.64 -8.43 -10.11
CA ASN A 36 -11.57 -8.25 -9.13
C ASN A 36 -11.55 -6.78 -8.68
N ASN A 37 -11.54 -6.54 -7.37
CA ASN A 37 -11.45 -5.22 -6.78
C ASN A 37 -10.14 -5.01 -6.01
N PHE A 38 -9.65 -3.78 -6.03
CA PHE A 38 -8.61 -3.31 -5.12
C PHE A 38 -8.98 -1.91 -4.64
N GLN A 39 -8.51 -1.51 -3.47
CA GLN A 39 -8.74 -0.17 -2.95
C GLN A 39 -7.51 0.37 -2.21
N LEU A 40 -7.19 1.63 -2.49
CA LEU A 40 -6.20 2.40 -1.74
C LEU A 40 -6.90 3.09 -0.57
N PHE A 41 -6.40 2.86 0.64
CA PHE A 41 -6.89 3.49 1.86
C PHE A 41 -5.79 4.38 2.48
N GLY A 42 -6.18 5.51 3.06
CA GLY A 42 -5.33 6.30 3.95
C GLY A 42 -5.64 5.97 5.40
N TYR A 43 -4.62 5.75 6.21
CA TYR A 43 -4.78 5.51 7.64
C TYR A 43 -4.12 6.62 8.43
N ASP A 44 -4.89 7.27 9.29
CA ASP A 44 -4.41 8.33 10.16
C ASP A 44 -4.23 7.80 11.58
N PHE A 45 -3.04 8.02 12.13
CA PHE A 45 -2.65 7.53 13.45
C PHE A 45 -2.19 8.66 14.34
N LEU A 46 -2.54 8.56 15.63
CA LEU A 46 -1.94 9.35 16.69
C LEU A 46 -0.94 8.48 17.47
N VAL A 47 0.19 9.07 17.89
CA VAL A 47 1.17 8.41 18.77
C VAL A 47 1.18 9.14 20.10
N ASP A 48 0.98 8.41 21.19
CA ASP A 48 0.99 8.98 22.54
C ASP A 48 2.40 9.05 23.15
N ALA A 49 2.49 9.60 24.37
CA ALA A 49 3.75 9.77 25.09
C ALA A 49 4.43 8.43 25.47
N ASP A 50 3.68 7.33 25.51
CA ASP A 50 4.18 5.98 25.79
C ASP A 50 4.52 5.21 24.49
N LEU A 51 4.54 5.89 23.34
CA LEU A 51 4.75 5.32 22.01
C LEU A 51 3.70 4.27 21.62
N ARG A 52 2.47 4.38 22.14
CA ARG A 52 1.33 3.61 21.65
C ARG A 52 0.74 4.29 20.43
N VAL A 53 0.44 3.48 19.42
CA VAL A 53 -0.21 3.93 18.18
C VAL A 53 -1.72 3.78 18.35
N TRP A 54 -2.47 4.81 17.99
CA TRP A 54 -3.92 4.85 18.02
C TRP A 54 -4.46 5.16 16.62
N LEU A 55 -5.24 4.26 16.04
CA LEU A 55 -5.97 4.51 14.79
C LEU A 55 -7.06 5.57 15.01
N CYS A 56 -6.99 6.67 14.27
CA CYS A 56 -7.97 7.75 14.31
C CYS A 56 -9.08 7.53 13.29
N GLU A 57 -8.72 7.37 12.02
CA GLU A 57 -9.66 7.19 10.92
C GLU A 57 -9.04 6.41 9.74
N ILE A 58 -9.93 5.90 8.89
CA ILE A 58 -9.58 5.24 7.63
C ILE A 58 -10.30 5.98 6.51
N ASN A 59 -9.52 6.55 5.60
CA ASN A 59 -9.99 7.34 4.47
C ASN A 59 -10.03 6.48 3.19
N SER A 60 -11.19 6.41 2.54
CA SER A 60 -11.42 5.62 1.32
C SER A 60 -10.95 6.28 0.03
N SER A 61 -10.61 7.57 0.09
CA SER A 61 -10.06 8.36 -1.01
C SER A 61 -8.96 9.29 -0.48
N PRO A 62 -7.78 8.75 -0.12
CA PRO A 62 -6.72 9.54 0.49
C PRO A 62 -6.07 10.51 -0.49
N ALA A 63 -5.70 11.69 0.01
CA ALA A 63 -4.77 12.56 -0.70
C ALA A 63 -3.34 12.01 -0.57
N VAL A 64 -2.53 12.17 -1.60
CA VAL A 64 -1.14 11.70 -1.63
C VAL A 64 -0.24 12.91 -1.80
N ALA A 65 0.84 12.98 -1.01
CA ALA A 65 1.82 14.04 -1.14
C ALA A 65 2.44 14.01 -2.55
N GLU A 66 2.60 15.19 -3.17
CA GLU A 66 3.02 15.32 -4.57
C GLU A 66 4.30 14.55 -4.90
N HIS A 67 5.29 14.58 -4.00
CA HIS A 67 6.57 13.89 -4.17
C HIS A 67 6.48 12.36 -4.07
N LEU A 68 5.43 11.82 -3.42
CA LEU A 68 5.18 10.37 -3.29
C LEU A 68 4.30 9.84 -4.41
N LEU A 69 3.52 10.70 -5.06
CA LEU A 69 2.52 10.29 -6.04
C LEU A 69 3.11 9.46 -7.19
N PRO A 70 4.26 9.82 -7.80
CA PRO A 70 4.83 9.04 -8.89
C PRO A 70 5.20 7.60 -8.47
N SER A 71 5.86 7.43 -7.33
CA SER A 71 6.30 6.11 -6.83
C SER A 71 5.12 5.26 -6.34
N LEU A 72 4.13 5.90 -5.70
CA LEU A 72 2.89 5.26 -5.26
C LEU A 72 2.10 4.70 -6.44
N VAL A 73 1.82 5.53 -7.45
CA VAL A 73 1.00 5.13 -8.61
C VAL A 73 1.65 3.97 -9.37
N ARG A 74 2.96 4.02 -9.60
CA ARG A 74 3.68 2.93 -10.29
C ARG A 74 3.55 1.60 -9.56
N SER A 75 3.77 1.61 -8.25
CA SER A 75 3.70 0.40 -7.44
C SER A 75 2.27 -0.12 -7.35
N LEU A 76 1.27 0.76 -7.26
CA LEU A 76 -0.14 0.39 -7.29
C LEU A 76 -0.51 -0.30 -8.62
N VAL A 77 -0.08 0.26 -9.76
CA VAL A 77 -0.28 -0.37 -11.08
C VAL A 77 0.37 -1.76 -11.11
N SER A 78 1.64 -1.84 -10.72
CA SER A 78 2.40 -3.09 -10.75
C SER A 78 1.82 -4.18 -9.84
N CYS A 79 1.32 -3.82 -8.66
CA CYS A 79 0.81 -4.79 -7.70
C CYS A 79 -0.67 -5.15 -7.90
N ALA A 80 -1.51 -4.19 -8.34
CA ALA A 80 -2.96 -4.38 -8.36
C ALA A 80 -3.57 -4.46 -9.77
N ILE A 81 -2.93 -3.86 -10.79
CA ILE A 81 -3.47 -3.80 -12.15
C ILE A 81 -2.78 -4.80 -13.07
N ASP A 82 -1.46 -4.78 -13.17
CA ASP A 82 -0.69 -5.64 -14.08
C ASP A 82 -1.02 -7.15 -13.94
N PRO A 83 -1.25 -7.71 -12.73
CA PRO A 83 -1.62 -9.12 -12.59
C PRO A 83 -2.98 -9.47 -13.20
N ALA A 84 -3.92 -8.52 -13.22
CA ALA A 84 -5.25 -8.71 -13.81
C ALA A 84 -5.29 -8.29 -15.30
N CYS A 85 -4.45 -7.34 -15.69
CA CYS A 85 -4.38 -6.78 -17.03
C CYS A 85 -2.92 -6.60 -17.43
N ALA A 86 -2.34 -7.64 -18.03
CA ALA A 86 -0.93 -7.63 -18.41
C ALA A 86 -0.64 -6.46 -19.37
N PRO A 87 0.47 -5.73 -19.17
CA PRO A 87 0.83 -4.62 -20.03
C PRO A 87 1.09 -5.10 -21.46
N ILE A 88 0.58 -4.36 -22.45
CA ILE A 88 0.83 -4.64 -23.86
C ILE A 88 2.22 -4.10 -24.22
N PRO A 89 3.21 -4.94 -24.54
CA PRO A 89 4.61 -4.50 -24.66
C PRO A 89 4.83 -3.39 -25.69
N SER A 90 4.06 -3.38 -26.77
CA SER A 90 4.16 -2.35 -27.83
C SER A 90 3.64 -0.97 -27.42
N LEU A 91 2.87 -0.87 -26.34
CA LEU A 91 2.32 0.38 -25.81
C LEU A 91 3.08 0.89 -24.59
N VAL A 92 3.93 0.06 -23.99
CA VAL A 92 4.81 0.49 -22.89
C VAL A 92 5.85 1.44 -23.45
N LYS A 93 5.77 2.71 -23.04
CA LYS A 93 6.75 3.73 -23.39
C LYS A 93 7.92 3.69 -22.41
N THR A 94 9.10 4.00 -22.91
CA THR A 94 10.28 4.22 -22.07
C THR A 94 10.00 5.33 -21.06
N PRO A 95 10.41 5.18 -19.78
CA PRO A 95 10.31 6.25 -18.79
C PRO A 95 10.94 7.55 -19.30
N SER A 96 10.33 8.69 -18.97
CA SER A 96 10.97 9.99 -19.22
C SER A 96 12.11 10.22 -18.22
N ASP A 97 13.07 11.09 -18.56
CA ASP A 97 14.20 11.42 -17.67
C ASP A 97 13.74 11.92 -16.29
N LYS A 98 12.63 12.67 -16.25
CA LYS A 98 12.02 13.11 -14.99
C LYS A 98 11.54 11.93 -14.14
N LEU A 99 10.91 10.95 -14.79
CA LEU A 99 10.38 9.76 -14.11
C LEU A 99 11.50 8.90 -13.53
N ALA A 100 12.59 8.73 -14.28
CA ALA A 100 13.77 8.01 -13.82
C ALA A 100 14.43 8.70 -12.62
N ALA A 101 14.51 10.04 -12.64
CA ALA A 101 15.03 10.81 -11.51
C ALA A 101 14.13 10.68 -10.25
N ASP A 102 12.81 10.69 -10.42
CA ASP A 102 11.86 10.46 -9.31
C ASP A 102 12.02 9.05 -8.71
N GLU A 103 12.31 8.04 -9.54
CA GLU A 103 12.57 6.67 -9.07
C GLU A 103 13.86 6.56 -8.26
N GLU A 104 14.94 7.16 -8.74
CA GLU A 104 16.21 7.20 -8.03
C GLU A 104 16.05 7.91 -6.67
N ALA A 105 15.31 9.02 -6.65
CA ALA A 105 15.02 9.76 -5.43
C ALA A 105 14.14 8.96 -4.44
N ALA A 106 13.11 8.25 -4.92
CA ALA A 106 12.27 7.39 -4.08
C ALA A 106 13.06 6.21 -3.50
N ALA A 107 13.90 5.56 -4.31
CA ALA A 107 14.77 4.48 -3.88
C ALA A 107 15.76 4.94 -2.80
N ALA A 108 16.35 6.13 -2.96
CA ALA A 108 17.24 6.72 -1.96
C ALA A 108 16.53 6.97 -0.60
N ARG A 109 15.22 7.24 -0.61
CA ARG A 109 14.39 7.43 0.59
C ARG A 109 13.85 6.12 1.19
N GLN A 110 14.13 4.97 0.57
CA GLN A 110 13.54 3.67 0.93
C GLN A 110 12.02 3.70 0.91
N GLU A 111 11.45 4.47 -0.02
CA GLU A 111 10.02 4.49 -0.30
C GLU A 111 9.69 3.24 -1.12
N GLY A 112 9.00 2.30 -0.49
CA GLY A 112 8.66 1.03 -1.12
C GLY A 112 7.44 0.40 -0.49
N PHE A 113 6.76 -0.43 -1.27
CA PHE A 113 5.62 -1.20 -0.81
C PHE A 113 6.10 -2.47 -0.14
N GLU A 114 5.44 -2.85 0.93
CA GLU A 114 5.72 -4.08 1.65
C GLU A 114 4.41 -4.86 1.78
N LEU A 115 4.48 -6.16 1.51
CA LEU A 115 3.40 -7.07 1.84
C LEU A 115 3.36 -7.28 3.36
N ILE A 116 2.39 -6.67 4.04
CA ILE A 116 2.26 -6.75 5.50
C ILE A 116 1.36 -7.91 5.96
N PHE A 117 0.52 -8.44 5.07
CA PHE A 117 -0.33 -9.60 5.32
C PHE A 117 -0.60 -10.35 4.02
N ALA A 118 -0.33 -11.65 4.01
CA ALA A 118 -0.79 -12.55 2.96
C ALA A 118 -1.92 -13.42 3.54
N GLY A 119 -3.12 -13.32 2.96
CA GLY A 119 -4.21 -14.25 3.29
C GLY A 119 -3.82 -15.69 2.96
N ARG A 120 -4.52 -16.67 3.54
CA ARG A 120 -4.41 -18.06 3.06
C ARG A 120 -4.91 -18.08 1.62
N SER A 121 -4.13 -18.64 0.70
CA SER A 121 -4.59 -18.94 -0.66
C SER A 121 -5.83 -19.82 -0.56
N VAL A 122 -6.97 -19.35 -1.07
CA VAL A 122 -8.10 -20.22 -1.34
C VAL A 122 -7.64 -21.14 -2.48
N PRO A 123 -7.54 -22.46 -2.28
CA PRO A 123 -7.26 -23.37 -3.38
C PRO A 123 -8.34 -23.19 -4.44
N GLN A 124 -7.93 -23.01 -5.70
CA GLN A 124 -8.85 -23.08 -6.84
C GLN A 124 -9.46 -24.48 -6.97
#